data_AF-A0A432Q6S5-F1
#
_entry.id   AF-A0A432Q6S5-F1
#
_cell.length_a   1.000
_cell.length_b   1.000
_cell.length_c   1.000
_cell.angle_alpha   90.00
_cell.angle_beta   90.00
_cell.angle_gamma   90.00
#
_symmetry.space_group_name_H-M   'P 1'
#
loop_
_entity.id
_entity.type
_entity.pdbx_description
1 polymer ?
#
loop_
_entity_poly.entity_id
_entity_poly.type
_entity_poly.pdbx_seq_one_letter_code
_entity_poly.pdbx_strand_id
1 'polypeptide(L)'
;MKSMKVNKRKYSINKVNCTSTLILASTLVVAVLSCHLPSIFAFMVLIVCWFSMLYFSHCLAHYLIGSILGIKFKYYTLSRSMLSKKFHFLENINIFLTLRLDEKPKGWKGFAMFVAGPVSSMLTPLTIVVISWTCHPFISKILLLLTVFNALFTGYFSSKYGCVYKGLKCLK
;
A
#
# COMPACT_ATOMS: atom_id res chain seq x y z
N MET A 1 -29.95 -6.70 13.92
CA MET A 1 -29.30 -6.48 12.60
C MET A 1 -28.60 -7.76 12.15
N LYS A 2 -29.17 -8.51 11.20
CA LYS A 2 -28.55 -9.72 10.63
C LYS A 2 -27.31 -9.31 9.82
N SER A 3 -26.14 -9.80 10.21
CA SER A 3 -24.90 -9.64 9.45
C SER A 3 -25.07 -10.27 8.06
N MET A 4 -25.27 -9.46 7.02
CA MET A 4 -25.17 -9.92 5.64
C MET A 4 -23.78 -10.53 5.44
N LYS A 5 -23.71 -11.84 5.22
CA LYS A 5 -22.50 -12.53 4.76
C LYS A 5 -22.15 -11.98 3.38
N VAL A 6 -21.37 -10.89 3.35
CA VAL A 6 -20.77 -10.39 2.12
C VAL A 6 -19.92 -11.52 1.55
N ASN A 7 -20.32 -12.06 0.41
CA ASN A 7 -19.59 -13.11 -0.29
C ASN A 7 -18.26 -12.51 -0.79
N LYS A 8 -17.20 -12.65 0.02
CA LYS A 8 -15.91 -12.03 -0.28
C LYS A 8 -15.25 -12.80 -1.41
N ARG A 9 -15.16 -12.18 -2.59
CA ARG A 9 -14.36 -12.71 -3.72
C ARG A 9 -12.94 -13.02 -3.24
N LYS A 10 -12.52 -14.25 -3.50
CA LYS A 10 -11.18 -14.75 -3.21
C LYS A 10 -10.33 -14.63 -4.48
N TYR A 11 -9.13 -14.09 -4.34
CA TYR A 11 -8.19 -13.93 -5.44
C TYR A 11 -6.92 -14.73 -5.16
N SER A 12 -6.38 -15.36 -6.19
CA SER A 12 -5.13 -16.14 -6.11
C SER A 12 -3.95 -15.23 -5.78
N ILE A 13 -3.08 -15.69 -4.88
CA ILE A 13 -1.88 -14.99 -4.42
C ILE A 13 -0.97 -14.66 -5.61
N ASN A 14 -0.62 -15.68 -6.41
CA ASN A 14 0.31 -15.52 -7.52
C ASN A 14 -0.21 -14.53 -8.55
N LYS A 15 -1.52 -14.56 -8.85
CA LYS A 15 -2.14 -13.60 -9.78
C LYS A 15 -2.05 -12.18 -9.25
N VAL A 16 -2.46 -11.94 -8.01
CA VAL A 16 -2.45 -10.58 -7.42
C VAL A 16 -1.03 -10.03 -7.30
N ASN A 17 -0.06 -10.84 -6.91
CA ASN A 17 1.33 -10.41 -6.78
C ASN A 17 1.98 -10.15 -8.14
N CYS A 18 1.73 -11.00 -9.14
CA CYS A 18 2.17 -10.77 -10.51
C CYS A 18 1.57 -9.47 -11.07
N THR A 19 0.26 -9.25 -10.88
CA THR A 19 -0.38 -8.00 -11.28
C THR A 19 0.19 -6.79 -10.52
N SER A 20 0.41 -6.90 -9.21
CA SER A 20 0.96 -5.79 -8.41
C SER A 20 2.38 -5.44 -8.82
N THR A 21 3.22 -6.43 -9.09
CA THR A 21 4.60 -6.21 -9.58
C THR A 21 4.62 -5.60 -10.98
N LEU A 22 3.77 -6.09 -11.89
CA LEU A 22 3.61 -5.48 -13.21
C LEU A 22 3.12 -4.03 -13.14
N ILE A 23 2.17 -3.73 -12.26
CA ILE A 23 1.69 -2.35 -12.05
C ILE A 23 2.80 -1.46 -11.49
N LEU A 24 3.60 -1.94 -10.53
CA LEU A 24 4.71 -1.16 -9.99
C LEU A 24 5.80 -0.92 -11.05
N ALA A 25 6.13 -1.93 -11.85
CA ALA A 25 7.09 -1.80 -12.94
C ALA A 25 6.59 -0.81 -14.01
N SER A 26 5.34 -0.93 -14.44
CA SER A 26 4.75 0.00 -15.42
C SER A 26 4.63 1.41 -14.85
N THR A 27 4.36 1.56 -13.55
CA THR A 27 4.33 2.85 -12.86
C THR A 27 5.67 3.58 -12.99
N LEU A 28 6.79 2.89 -12.79
CA LEU A 28 8.12 3.50 -12.94
C LEU A 28 8.40 3.92 -14.39
N VAL A 29 8.06 3.07 -15.36
CA VAL A 29 8.22 3.40 -16.79
C VAL A 29 7.37 4.62 -17.16
N VAL A 30 6.10 4.64 -16.76
CA VAL A 30 5.18 5.75 -17.03
C VAL A 30 5.64 7.05 -16.35
N ALA A 31 6.16 6.97 -15.13
CA ALA A 31 6.72 8.13 -14.43
C ALA A 31 7.91 8.73 -15.18
N VAL A 32 8.81 7.90 -15.72
CA VAL A 32 9.93 8.38 -16.55
C VAL A 32 9.42 9.01 -17.86
N LEU A 33 8.49 8.34 -18.56
CA LEU A 33 7.92 8.87 -19.80
C LEU A 33 7.17 10.20 -19.60
N SER A 34 6.63 10.44 -18.40
CA SER A 34 5.95 11.70 -18.06
C SER A 34 6.87 12.94 -18.14
N CYS A 35 8.19 12.75 -18.15
CA CYS A 35 9.16 13.83 -18.39
C CYS A 35 8.97 14.52 -19.75
N HIS A 36 8.41 13.82 -20.75
CA HIS A 36 8.15 14.37 -22.08
C HIS A 36 6.76 15.03 -22.21
N LEU A 37 5.95 15.00 -21.16
CA LEU A 37 4.61 15.58 -21.18
C LEU A 37 4.63 17.04 -20.71
N PRO A 38 3.68 17.88 -21.19
CA PRO A 38 3.43 19.19 -20.61
C PRO A 38 3.08 19.09 -19.12
N SER A 39 3.46 20.09 -18.32
CA SER A 39 3.43 20.02 -16.86
C SER A 39 2.08 19.61 -16.26
N ILE A 40 0.95 20.04 -16.85
CA ILE A 40 -0.38 19.68 -16.35
C ILE A 40 -0.69 18.19 -16.52
N PHE A 41 -0.34 17.61 -17.67
CA PHE A 41 -0.52 16.17 -17.93
C PHE A 41 0.48 15.35 -17.12
N ALA A 42 1.73 15.81 -17.03
CA ALA A 42 2.75 15.20 -16.19
C ALA A 42 2.29 15.15 -14.72
N PHE A 43 1.68 16.23 -14.20
CA PHE A 43 1.16 16.26 -12.83
C PHE A 43 0.11 15.17 -12.59
N MET A 44 -0.87 15.04 -13.49
CA MET A 44 -1.94 14.04 -13.38
C MET A 44 -1.41 12.60 -13.50
N VAL A 45 -0.40 12.37 -14.34
CA VAL A 45 0.22 11.06 -14.46
C VAL A 45 1.04 10.73 -13.21
N LEU A 46 1.87 11.67 -12.75
CA LEU A 46 2.75 11.47 -11.60
C LEU A 46 1.97 11.29 -10.29
N ILE A 47 0.82 11.93 -10.11
CA ILE A 47 -0.02 11.69 -8.93
C ILE A 47 -0.60 10.27 -8.93
N VAL A 48 -1.01 9.75 -10.10
CA VAL A 48 -1.48 8.36 -10.23
C VAL A 48 -0.35 7.38 -9.97
N CYS A 49 0.85 7.65 -10.50
CA CYS A 49 2.04 6.87 -10.21
C CYS A 49 2.37 6.87 -8.72
N TRP A 50 2.30 8.03 -8.07
CA TRP A 50 2.55 8.19 -6.63
C TRP A 50 1.58 7.35 -5.79
N PHE A 51 0.28 7.40 -6.08
CA PHE A 51 -0.72 6.56 -5.40
C PHE A 51 -0.53 5.06 -5.68
N SER A 52 -0.12 4.71 -6.89
CA SER A 52 0.18 3.31 -7.26
C SER A 52 1.35 2.76 -6.46
N MET A 53 2.44 3.53 -6.32
CA MET A 53 3.58 3.18 -5.47
C MET A 53 3.14 3.03 -4.01
N LEU A 54 2.35 3.96 -3.49
CA LEU A 54 1.84 3.90 -2.12
C LEU A 54 1.04 2.61 -1.87
N TYR A 55 0.06 2.31 -2.72
CA TYR A 55 -0.91 1.23 -2.47
C TYR A 55 -0.36 -0.16 -2.78
N PHE A 56 0.17 -0.38 -3.98
CA PHE A 56 0.58 -1.72 -4.41
C PHE A 56 1.84 -2.19 -3.68
N SER A 57 2.78 -1.28 -3.39
CA SER A 57 3.98 -1.63 -2.62
C SER A 57 3.63 -2.05 -1.18
N HIS A 58 2.62 -1.41 -0.56
CA HIS A 58 2.16 -1.78 0.78
C HIS A 58 1.74 -3.25 0.85
N CYS A 59 0.84 -3.65 -0.05
CA CYS A 59 0.29 -5.00 -0.09
C CYS A 59 1.37 -6.03 -0.48
N LEU A 60 2.24 -5.67 -1.43
CA LEU A 60 3.33 -6.53 -1.87
C LEU A 60 4.38 -6.72 -0.77
N ALA A 61 4.71 -5.68 0.00
CA ALA A 61 5.68 -5.77 1.09
C ALA A 61 5.21 -6.71 2.21
N HIS A 62 3.92 -6.71 2.55
CA HIS A 62 3.36 -7.70 3.48
C HIS A 62 3.58 -9.13 2.99
N TYR A 63 3.31 -9.38 1.71
CA TYR A 63 3.52 -10.69 1.11
C TYR A 63 5.00 -11.07 1.08
N LEU A 64 5.85 -10.20 0.53
CA LEU A 64 7.27 -10.48 0.33
C LEU A 64 7.98 -10.77 1.66
N ILE A 65 7.84 -9.87 2.64
CA ILE A 65 8.48 -10.05 3.95
C ILE A 65 7.89 -11.26 4.68
N GLY A 66 6.57 -11.47 4.63
CA GLY A 66 5.99 -12.65 5.26
C GLY A 66 6.45 -13.95 4.61
N SER A 67 6.55 -14.01 3.27
CA SER A 67 7.02 -15.19 2.54
C SER A 67 8.48 -15.50 2.85
N ILE A 68 9.35 -14.48 2.89
CA ILE A 68 10.76 -14.63 3.29
C ILE A 68 10.86 -15.19 4.71
N LEU A 69 9.99 -14.76 5.62
CA LEU A 69 9.99 -15.21 7.01
C LEU A 69 9.24 -16.54 7.23
N GLY A 70 8.75 -17.18 6.18
CA GLY A 70 8.05 -18.47 6.21
C GLY A 70 6.58 -18.41 6.62
N ILE A 71 5.94 -17.24 6.55
CA ILE A 71 4.51 -17.07 6.83
C ILE A 71 3.69 -17.57 5.64
N LYS A 72 2.75 -18.48 5.92
CA LYS A 72 1.87 -19.06 4.90
C LYS A 72 0.65 -18.18 4.66
N PHE A 73 0.40 -17.90 3.38
CA PHE A 73 -0.72 -17.09 2.90
C PHE A 73 -1.74 -17.99 2.19
N LYS A 74 -3.03 -17.64 2.30
CA LYS A 74 -4.13 -18.43 1.73
C LYS A 74 -4.69 -17.83 0.44
N TYR A 75 -5.10 -16.56 0.48
CA TYR A 75 -5.66 -15.83 -0.67
C TYR A 75 -5.78 -14.32 -0.39
N TYR A 76 -5.99 -13.52 -1.42
CA TYR A 76 -6.39 -12.12 -1.28
C TYR A 76 -7.91 -11.98 -1.25
N THR A 77 -8.41 -10.98 -0.52
CA THR A 77 -9.81 -10.56 -0.54
C THR A 77 -9.90 -9.05 -0.70
N LEU A 78 -10.91 -8.58 -1.43
CA LEU A 78 -11.31 -7.18 -1.32
C LEU A 78 -12.05 -6.98 0.00
N SER A 79 -11.61 -6.00 0.77
CA SER A 79 -12.23 -5.67 2.04
C SER A 79 -12.27 -4.16 2.27
N ARG A 80 -12.96 -3.76 3.34
CA ARG A 80 -13.03 -2.36 3.75
C ARG A 80 -11.71 -1.94 4.38
N SER A 81 -11.36 -0.66 4.24
CA SER A 81 -10.23 -0.11 4.99
C SER A 81 -10.42 -0.31 6.48
N MET A 82 -9.36 -0.58 7.24
CA MET A 82 -9.44 -0.56 8.70
C MET A 82 -9.83 0.81 9.25
N LEU A 83 -9.55 1.88 8.50
CA LEU A 83 -9.95 3.24 8.85
C LEU A 83 -11.47 3.47 8.74
N SER A 84 -12.21 2.59 8.04
CA SER A 84 -13.67 2.69 7.99
C SER A 84 -14.33 2.54 9.36
N LYS A 85 -13.62 1.99 10.36
CA LYS A 85 -14.10 1.93 11.75
C LYS A 85 -14.17 3.29 12.42
N LYS A 86 -13.45 4.29 11.89
CA LYS A 86 -13.39 5.65 12.44
C LYS A 86 -14.03 6.68 11.50
N PHE A 87 -13.93 6.44 10.19
CA PHE A 87 -14.44 7.34 9.17
C PHE A 87 -15.60 6.68 8.43
N HIS A 88 -16.83 7.07 8.79
CA HIS A 88 -18.06 6.49 8.24
C HIS A 88 -18.18 6.60 6.71
N PHE A 89 -17.61 7.66 6.10
CA PHE A 89 -17.62 7.81 4.64
C PHE A 89 -16.84 6.71 3.89
N LEU A 90 -15.93 5.99 4.56
CA LEU A 90 -15.16 4.88 3.98
C LEU A 90 -15.87 3.52 4.11
N GLU A 91 -17.03 3.45 4.76
CA GLU A 91 -17.70 2.18 5.06
C GLU A 91 -18.19 1.43 3.83
N ASN A 92 -18.51 2.14 2.75
CA ASN A 92 -19.03 1.54 1.53
C ASN A 92 -17.94 1.18 0.50
N ILE A 93 -16.67 1.48 0.80
CA ILE A 93 -15.57 1.33 -0.15
C ILE A 93 -14.86 -0.01 0.06
N ASN A 94 -15.14 -0.99 -0.81
CA ASN A 94 -14.54 -2.33 -0.80
C ASN A 94 -13.39 -2.47 -1.82
N ILE A 95 -12.41 -1.57 -1.76
CA ILE A 95 -11.31 -1.52 -2.74
C ILE A 95 -9.99 -2.07 -2.17
N PHE A 96 -9.89 -2.29 -0.85
CA PHE A 96 -8.62 -2.64 -0.21
C PHE A 96 -8.30 -4.14 -0.31
N LEU A 97 -7.16 -4.43 -0.94
CA LEU A 97 -6.59 -5.76 -1.03
C LEU A 97 -6.08 -6.20 0.33
N THR A 98 -6.80 -7.15 0.92
CA THR A 98 -6.49 -7.71 2.23
C THR A 98 -6.03 -9.15 2.06
N LEU A 99 -4.76 -9.36 2.39
CA LEU A 99 -4.12 -10.66 2.38
C LEU A 99 -4.63 -11.51 3.56
N ARG A 100 -5.08 -12.73 3.25
CA ARG A 100 -5.51 -13.71 4.26
C ARG A 100 -4.37 -14.68 4.55
N LEU A 101 -4.06 -14.79 5.83
CA LEU A 101 -3.04 -15.67 6.38
C LEU A 101 -3.67 -17.05 6.64
N ASP A 102 -2.89 -18.11 6.51
CA ASP A 102 -3.35 -19.45 6.87
C ASP A 102 -3.46 -19.59 8.39
N GLU A 103 -2.43 -19.09 9.09
CA GLU A 103 -2.37 -19.00 10.54
C GLU A 103 -1.97 -17.59 10.97
N LYS A 104 -2.36 -17.18 12.19
CA LYS A 104 -1.93 -15.87 12.73
C LYS A 104 -0.46 -15.95 13.12
N PRO A 105 0.43 -15.16 12.50
CA PRO A 105 1.85 -15.17 12.85
C PRO A 105 2.05 -14.59 14.24
N LYS A 106 2.95 -15.19 15.01
CA LYS A 106 3.35 -14.75 16.35
C LYS A 106 4.85 -14.38 16.37
N GLY A 107 5.23 -13.61 17.38
CA GLY A 107 6.58 -13.13 17.60
C GLY A 107 7.08 -12.15 16.53
N TRP A 108 8.40 -12.04 16.45
CA TRP A 108 9.11 -11.12 15.56
C TRP A 108 8.70 -11.25 14.07
N LYS A 109 8.45 -12.47 13.59
CA LYS A 109 8.07 -12.71 12.20
C LYS A 109 6.76 -12.00 11.84
N GLY A 110 5.75 -12.10 12.71
CA GLY A 110 4.48 -11.40 12.54
C GLY A 110 4.64 -9.88 12.60
N PHE A 111 5.46 -9.40 13.54
CA PHE A 111 5.79 -7.98 13.65
C PHE A 111 6.40 -7.43 12.36
N ALA A 112 7.48 -8.04 11.87
CA ALA A 112 8.18 -7.60 10.67
C ALA A 112 7.25 -7.58 9.45
N MET A 113 6.46 -8.64 9.24
CA MET A 113 5.46 -8.69 8.17
C MET A 113 4.47 -7.54 8.26
N PHE A 114 3.89 -7.26 9.43
CA PHE A 114 2.89 -6.21 9.60
C PHE A 114 3.47 -4.78 9.53
N VAL A 115 4.74 -4.57 9.87
CA VAL A 115 5.38 -3.26 9.77
C VAL A 115 5.86 -2.97 8.34
N ALA A 116 6.22 -4.00 7.58
CA ALA A 116 6.74 -3.86 6.22
C ALA A 116 5.81 -3.09 5.27
N GLY A 117 4.50 -3.36 5.33
CA GLY A 117 3.52 -2.66 4.49
C GLY A 117 3.55 -1.14 4.69
N PRO A 118 3.27 -0.64 5.91
CA PRO A 118 3.39 0.78 6.24
C PRO A 118 4.72 1.40 5.82
N VAL A 119 5.85 0.78 6.19
CA VAL A 119 7.18 1.29 5.86
C VAL A 119 7.36 1.41 4.34
N SER A 120 7.00 0.37 3.58
CA SER A 120 7.06 0.42 2.12
C SER A 120 6.21 1.55 1.54
N SER A 121 4.96 1.71 1.99
CA SER A 121 4.07 2.77 1.51
C SER A 121 4.50 4.19 1.89
N MET A 122 5.37 4.36 2.89
CA MET A 122 5.95 5.66 3.24
C MET A 122 7.14 5.99 2.33
N LEU A 123 7.97 5.00 2.01
CA LEU A 123 9.25 5.21 1.33
C LEU A 123 9.14 5.11 -0.19
N THR A 124 8.40 4.14 -0.72
CA THR A 124 8.36 3.88 -2.16
C THR A 124 7.82 5.05 -2.99
N PRO A 125 6.87 5.90 -2.53
CA PRO A 125 6.45 7.05 -3.32
C PRO A 125 7.57 8.10 -3.52
N LEU A 126 8.63 8.09 -2.69
CA LEU A 126 9.81 8.94 -2.91
C LEU A 126 10.50 8.65 -4.23
N THR A 127 10.40 7.43 -4.77
CA THR A 127 10.96 7.12 -6.10
C THR A 127 10.35 8.00 -7.19
N ILE A 128 9.03 8.27 -7.12
CA ILE A 128 8.33 9.15 -8.05
C ILE A 128 8.78 10.61 -7.86
N VAL A 129 9.02 11.02 -6.60
CA VAL A 129 9.58 12.34 -6.30
C VAL A 129 10.96 12.50 -6.93
N VAL A 130 11.84 11.50 -6.80
CA VAL A 130 13.19 11.54 -7.36
C VAL A 130 13.16 11.59 -8.90
N ILE A 131 12.33 10.74 -9.53
CA ILE A 131 12.18 10.72 -11.00
C ILE A 131 11.67 12.07 -11.51
N SER A 132 10.67 12.65 -10.84
CA SER A 132 10.10 13.93 -11.27
C SER A 132 11.02 15.11 -11.00
N TRP A 133 11.98 15.01 -10.07
CA TRP A 133 12.80 16.15 -9.64
C TRP A 133 13.62 16.77 -10.78
N THR A 134 14.09 15.93 -11.71
CA THR A 134 14.92 16.36 -12.85
C THR A 134 14.10 17.00 -13.97
N CYS A 135 12.84 16.62 -14.13
CA CYS A 135 12.02 17.05 -15.27
C CYS A 135 10.99 18.12 -14.88
N HIS A 136 10.39 18.00 -13.69
CA HIS A 136 9.29 18.81 -13.20
C HIS A 136 9.51 19.20 -11.72
N PRO A 137 10.45 20.12 -11.41
CA PRO A 137 10.86 20.40 -10.04
C PRO A 137 9.74 20.97 -9.16
N PHE A 138 8.82 21.75 -9.74
CA PHE A 138 7.66 22.27 -8.99
C PHE A 138 6.71 21.14 -8.56
N ILE A 139 6.37 20.23 -9.49
CA ILE A 139 5.52 19.06 -9.20
C ILE A 139 6.18 18.18 -8.12
N SER A 140 7.49 18.00 -8.22
CA SER A 140 8.26 17.18 -7.28
C SER A 140 8.22 17.71 -5.86
N LYS A 141 8.25 19.03 -5.66
CA LYS A 141 8.08 19.63 -4.33
C LYS A 141 6.70 19.33 -3.75
N ILE A 142 5.64 19.38 -4.58
CA ILE A 142 4.28 19.02 -4.16
C ILE A 142 4.22 17.54 -3.78
N LEU A 143 4.76 16.65 -4.61
CA LEU A 143 4.80 15.21 -4.32
C LEU A 143 5.64 14.88 -3.09
N LEU A 144 6.74 15.61 -2.85
CA LEU A 144 7.56 15.48 -1.64
C LEU A 144 6.73 15.85 -0.41
N LEU A 145 6.03 16.98 -0.44
CA LEU A 145 5.15 17.41 0.65
C LEU A 145 4.06 16.37 0.93
N LEU A 146 3.42 15.84 -0.12
CA LEU A 146 2.45 14.75 -0.01
C LEU A 146 3.07 13.48 0.58
N THR A 147 4.31 13.16 0.23
CA THR A 147 5.03 12.00 0.77
C THR A 147 5.33 12.16 2.24
N VAL A 148 5.79 13.34 2.68
CA VAL A 148 6.01 13.65 4.10
C VAL A 148 4.69 13.57 4.87
N PHE A 149 3.63 14.19 4.35
CA PHE A 149 2.30 14.12 4.96
C PHE A 149 1.80 12.68 5.07
N ASN A 150 1.93 11.88 4.00
CA ASN A 150 1.57 10.47 4.00
C ASN A 150 2.40 9.66 5.01
N ALA A 151 3.69 9.94 5.15
CA ALA A 151 4.55 9.27 6.11
C ALA A 151 4.11 9.52 7.55
N LEU A 152 3.84 10.80 7.88
CA LEU A 152 3.32 11.19 9.20
C LEU A 152 1.94 10.59 9.45
N PHE A 153 1.03 10.69 8.49
CA PHE A 153 -0.32 10.16 8.57
C PHE A 153 -0.30 8.64 8.78
N THR A 154 0.45 7.92 7.93
CA THR A 154 0.56 6.45 8.01
C THR A 154 1.24 6.04 9.31
N GLY A 155 2.27 6.75 9.78
CA GLY A 155 2.97 6.45 11.03
C GLY A 155 2.04 6.57 12.25
N TYR A 156 1.30 7.67 12.32
CA TYR A 156 0.36 7.93 13.40
C TYR A 156 -0.85 6.98 13.39
N PHE A 157 -1.51 6.80 12.25
CA PHE A 157 -2.72 5.98 12.19
C PHE A 157 -2.42 4.47 12.19
N SER A 158 -1.30 4.04 11.58
CA SER A 158 -0.94 2.62 11.55
C SER A 158 -0.54 2.09 12.93
N SER A 159 0.12 2.91 13.76
CA SER A 159 0.51 2.55 15.14
C SER A 159 -0.68 2.44 16.09
N LYS A 160 -1.74 3.24 15.88
CA LYS A 160 -2.94 3.20 16.74
C LYS A 160 -4.00 2.20 16.27
N TYR A 161 -4.24 2.10 14.96
CA TYR A 161 -5.41 1.38 14.43
C TYR A 161 -5.09 0.43 13.27
N GLY A 162 -3.87 0.45 12.74
CA GLY A 162 -3.51 -0.22 11.49
C GLY A 162 -2.54 -1.40 11.66
N CYS A 163 -1.62 -1.53 10.71
CA CYS A 163 -0.75 -2.69 10.62
C CYS A 163 0.34 -2.69 11.71
N VAL A 164 0.93 -1.54 12.05
CA VAL A 164 1.94 -1.47 13.13
C VAL A 164 1.33 -1.90 14.47
N TYR A 165 0.10 -1.46 14.78
CA TYR A 165 -0.63 -1.92 15.96
C TYR A 165 -0.80 -3.45 16.01
N LYS A 166 -1.15 -4.06 14.86
CA LYS A 166 -1.24 -5.53 14.75
C LYS A 166 0.12 -6.20 14.93
N GLY A 167 1.17 -5.63 14.36
CA GLY A 167 2.54 -6.12 14.52
C GLY A 167 2.95 -6.14 16.00
N LEU A 168 2.70 -5.06 16.73
CA LEU A 168 2.99 -4.98 18.17
C LEU A 168 2.23 -6.05 18.98
N LYS A 169 1.00 -6.39 18.58
CA LYS A 169 0.24 -7.49 19.19
C LYS A 169 0.83 -8.87 18.92
N CYS A 170 1.61 -9.05 17.86
CA CYS A 170 2.29 -10.32 17.61
C CYS A 170 3.47 -10.55 18.56
N LEU A 171 4.05 -9.48 19.13
CA LEU A 171 5.17 -9.57 20.09
C LEU A 171 4.73 -9.85 21.53
N LYS A 172 3.43 -9.73 21.81
CA LYS A 172 2.81 -10.08 23.09
C LYS A 172 2.30 -11.51 23.04
#